data_AF-A0A349D4F5-F1
#
_entry.id   AF-A0A349D4F5-F1
#
_cell.length_a   1.000
_cell.length_b   1.000
_cell.length_c   1.000
_cell.angle_alpha   90.00
_cell.angle_beta   90.00
_cell.angle_gamma   90.00
#
_symmetry.space_group_name_H-M   'P 1'
#
loop_
_entity.id
_entity.type
_entity.pdbx_description
1 polymer ?
#
loop_
_entity_poly.entity_id
_entity_poly.type
_entity_poly.pdbx_seq_one_letter_code
_entity_poly.pdbx_strand_id
1 'polypeptide(L)'
;MKKFNIPNYYRSSFIGEIKKARRVSDPRKKDFTPTTLNFGGLEVLVARHFGFCYGVENAIEISYKTLEENKGKRVFLLSQMIHNPAVNADLESKGIEFIMDTEGNHFMEFDELKSDDVVIIPAFGTTVEIEGILKAKGIQIEQYNTTCPFVERVWTASSKLGKNNSSVIIHGKPSHEETRATFSHAKEEAPSVVVKDMEEAVILGEIISGVRPITEFEDSFRHRASENFDPSRDFDKVGVINQTTMLAEETHAIAEHFKKVMIAKHGEEKLKEHFTDTRDTLCYATNDNQQATYALLEEPADFAIVVGGYNSSNTSHLVELCEEKLDTYFISGPEEIKEDGSIHHYNWRTGEHLITEAFLPVRRPLKMILTSGASCPDTVVDAVLDRIFDFVEVKRSREEVLLELA
;
A
#
# COMPACT_ATOMS: atom_id res chain seq x y z
N MET A 1 8.75 18.86 8.37
CA MET A 1 7.87 18.05 7.49
C MET A 1 7.01 18.99 6.67
N LYS A 2 6.76 18.68 5.40
CA LYS A 2 5.79 19.39 4.54
C LYS A 2 4.42 19.36 5.24
N LYS A 3 3.69 20.49 5.22
CA LYS A 3 2.30 20.55 5.67
C LYS A 3 1.43 20.55 4.41
N PHE A 4 0.56 19.56 4.29
CA PHE A 4 -0.35 19.47 3.16
C PHE A 4 -1.64 20.24 3.42
N ASN A 5 -2.16 20.84 2.37
CA ASN A 5 -3.47 21.49 2.32
C ASN A 5 -4.54 20.52 1.83
N ILE A 6 -4.80 19.48 2.62
CA ILE A 6 -5.93 18.57 2.39
C ILE A 6 -7.20 19.09 3.08
N PRO A 7 -8.41 18.75 2.56
CA PRO A 7 -9.68 19.16 3.14
C PRO A 7 -9.82 18.84 4.63
N ASN A 8 -10.46 19.74 5.37
CA ASN A 8 -10.58 19.62 6.83
C ASN A 8 -11.41 18.41 7.27
N TYR A 9 -12.34 17.92 6.45
CA TYR A 9 -13.14 16.73 6.77
C TYR A 9 -12.37 15.40 6.68
N TYR A 10 -11.12 15.44 6.21
CA TYR A 10 -10.18 14.32 6.36
C TYR A 10 -9.37 14.38 7.65
N ARG A 11 -9.44 15.50 8.39
CA ARG A 11 -8.70 15.70 9.64
C ARG A 11 -9.60 15.35 10.83
N SER A 12 -9.15 14.36 11.59
CA SER A 12 -9.78 13.95 12.83
C SER A 12 -9.61 15.00 13.95
N SER A 13 -10.63 15.14 14.80
CA SER A 13 -10.59 15.94 16.02
C SER A 13 -10.05 15.16 17.24
N PHE A 14 -10.05 13.83 17.21
CA PHE A 14 -9.59 12.98 18.30
C PHE A 14 -8.27 12.25 17.97
N ILE A 15 -8.28 11.32 17.01
CA ILE A 15 -7.06 10.69 16.44
C ILE A 15 -6.02 11.74 16.02
N GLY A 16 -6.47 12.87 15.46
CA GLY A 16 -5.59 13.98 15.10
C GLY A 16 -4.82 14.58 16.28
N GLU A 17 -5.46 14.71 17.45
CA GLU A 17 -4.83 15.19 18.69
C GLU A 17 -3.90 14.14 19.30
N ILE A 18 -4.27 12.85 19.25
CA ILE A 18 -3.39 11.75 19.67
C ILE A 18 -2.07 11.78 18.87
N LYS A 19 -2.16 11.89 17.53
CA LYS A 19 -0.97 12.00 16.67
C LYS A 19 -0.15 13.27 16.95
N LYS A 20 -0.78 14.37 17.37
CA LYS A 20 -0.08 15.61 17.77
C LYS A 20 0.66 15.43 19.09
N ALA A 21 0.00 14.92 20.13
CA ALA A 21 0.62 14.65 21.43
C ALA A 21 1.84 13.73 21.29
N ARG A 22 1.67 12.62 20.56
CA ARG A 22 2.73 11.66 20.25
C ARG A 22 3.89 12.26 19.43
N ARG A 23 3.65 13.29 18.62
CA ARG A 23 4.70 14.02 17.89
C ARG A 23 5.49 14.96 18.79
N VAL A 24 4.88 15.52 19.82
CA VAL A 24 5.58 16.35 20.82
C VAL A 24 6.55 15.50 21.63
N SER A 25 6.09 14.32 22.10
CA SER A 25 6.91 13.41 22.91
C SER A 25 8.01 12.70 22.12
N ASP A 26 7.74 12.37 20.85
CA ASP A 26 8.70 11.73 19.94
C ASP A 26 8.64 12.38 18.53
N PRO A 27 9.42 13.46 18.30
CA PRO A 27 9.41 14.20 17.04
C PRO A 27 9.94 13.40 15.84
N ARG A 28 10.78 12.38 16.08
CA ARG A 28 11.38 11.56 15.01
C ARG A 28 10.52 10.35 14.65
N LYS A 29 9.43 10.09 15.40
CA LYS A 29 8.52 8.96 15.20
C LYS A 29 9.25 7.61 15.20
N LYS A 30 10.21 7.44 16.11
CA LYS A 30 11.00 6.22 16.28
C LYS A 30 10.52 5.35 17.44
N ASP A 31 9.69 5.89 18.32
CA ASP A 31 8.99 5.12 19.34
C ASP A 31 7.72 4.51 18.74
N PHE A 32 7.80 3.24 18.36
CA PHE A 32 6.71 2.46 17.77
C PHE A 32 5.68 1.97 18.81
N THR A 33 5.93 2.18 20.11
CA THR A 33 5.03 1.77 21.18
C THR A 33 3.62 2.32 20.92
N PRO A 34 2.59 1.47 21.03
CA PRO A 34 1.22 1.89 20.79
C PRO A 34 0.76 2.92 21.82
N THR A 35 -0.25 3.69 21.44
CA THR A 35 -0.93 4.58 22.38
C THR A 35 -2.13 3.85 22.97
N THR A 36 -2.14 3.70 24.29
CA THR A 36 -3.27 3.09 25.01
C THR A 36 -4.29 4.16 25.37
N LEU A 37 -5.52 3.99 24.91
CA LEU A 37 -6.66 4.87 25.22
C LEU A 37 -7.61 4.13 26.16
N ASN A 38 -7.70 4.58 27.42
CA ASN A 38 -8.51 3.93 28.43
C ASN A 38 -9.84 4.67 28.65
N PHE A 39 -10.93 4.07 28.19
CA PHE A 39 -12.30 4.56 28.32
C PHE A 39 -13.06 3.90 29.49
N GLY A 40 -12.37 3.18 30.37
CA GLY A 40 -12.95 2.44 31.50
C GLY A 40 -13.39 1.04 31.10
N GLY A 41 -14.52 0.91 30.39
CA GLY A 41 -15.01 -0.40 29.92
C GLY A 41 -14.34 -0.90 28.63
N LEU A 42 -13.60 -0.02 27.95
CA LEU A 42 -12.88 -0.26 26.71
C LEU A 42 -11.47 0.31 26.82
N GLU A 43 -10.48 -0.47 26.41
CA GLU A 43 -9.10 -0.06 26.18
C GLU A 43 -8.78 -0.22 24.69
N VAL A 44 -8.38 0.86 24.03
CA VAL A 44 -8.03 0.85 22.60
C VAL A 44 -6.54 1.07 22.45
N LEU A 45 -5.87 0.10 21.84
CA LEU A 45 -4.48 0.23 21.42
C LEU A 45 -4.44 0.80 20.00
N VAL A 46 -3.87 2.00 19.86
CA VAL A 46 -3.73 2.68 18.57
C VAL A 46 -2.27 2.66 18.13
N ALA A 47 -2.02 2.24 16.89
CA ALA A 47 -0.68 2.16 16.32
C ALA A 47 0.05 3.51 16.36
N ARG A 48 1.40 3.51 16.43
CA ARG A 48 2.17 4.75 16.26
C ARG A 48 2.00 5.37 14.88
N HIS A 49 2.00 4.52 13.84
CA HIS A 49 1.89 4.91 12.44
C HIS A 49 0.69 4.20 11.82
N PHE A 50 -0.21 4.99 11.23
CA PHE A 50 -1.43 4.55 10.55
C PHE A 50 -2.06 5.76 9.84
N GLY A 51 -3.02 5.49 8.96
CA GLY A 51 -3.72 6.49 8.16
C GLY A 51 -2.85 7.09 7.07
N PHE A 52 -3.29 8.22 6.49
CA PHE A 52 -2.64 8.84 5.32
C PHE A 52 -1.11 8.98 5.43
N CYS A 53 -0.41 8.42 4.43
CA CYS A 53 1.02 8.63 4.24
C CYS A 53 1.32 9.87 3.38
N TYR A 54 2.60 10.25 3.30
CA TYR A 54 3.03 11.41 2.51
C TYR A 54 2.58 11.33 1.04
N GLY A 55 2.72 10.17 0.40
CA GLY A 55 2.34 9.98 -1.01
C GLY A 55 0.85 10.23 -1.23
N VAL A 56 0.02 9.74 -0.31
CA VAL A 56 -1.44 9.92 -0.34
C VAL A 56 -1.83 11.37 -0.09
N GLU A 57 -1.31 12.01 0.96
CA GLU A 57 -1.60 13.43 1.22
C GLU A 57 -1.17 14.33 0.05
N ASN A 58 -0.03 14.01 -0.59
CA ASN A 58 0.47 14.73 -1.76
C ASN A 58 -0.45 14.55 -2.98
N ALA A 59 -0.89 13.32 -3.25
CA ALA A 59 -1.79 13.04 -4.37
C ALA A 59 -3.16 13.73 -4.19
N ILE A 60 -3.70 13.73 -2.96
CA ILE A 60 -4.93 14.45 -2.63
C ILE A 60 -4.74 15.96 -2.87
N GLU A 61 -3.69 16.57 -2.30
CA GLU A 61 -3.42 18.00 -2.47
C GLU A 61 -3.31 18.40 -3.95
N ILE A 62 -2.57 17.63 -4.77
CA ILE A 62 -2.40 17.90 -6.20
C ILE A 62 -3.73 17.74 -6.94
N SER A 63 -4.52 16.70 -6.65
CA SER A 63 -5.79 16.46 -7.36
C SER A 63 -6.82 17.56 -7.07
N TYR A 64 -6.90 18.00 -5.81
CA TYR A 64 -7.74 19.13 -5.42
C TYR A 64 -7.32 20.43 -6.09
N LYS A 65 -6.02 20.72 -6.07
CA LYS A 65 -5.46 21.88 -6.75
C LYS A 65 -5.72 21.82 -8.26
N THR A 66 -5.62 20.63 -8.87
CA THR A 66 -5.88 20.42 -10.29
C THR A 66 -7.33 20.80 -10.65
N LEU A 67 -8.30 20.41 -9.83
CA LEU A 67 -9.71 20.80 -10.01
C LEU A 67 -9.92 22.31 -9.85
N GLU A 68 -9.27 22.92 -8.87
CA GLU A 68 -9.38 24.37 -8.62
C GLU A 68 -8.77 25.22 -9.74
N GLU A 69 -7.64 24.78 -10.31
CA GLU A 69 -6.92 25.48 -11.39
C GLU A 69 -7.51 25.25 -12.78
N ASN A 70 -8.28 24.18 -12.97
CA ASN A 70 -8.86 23.81 -14.27
C ASN A 70 -10.40 23.90 -14.30
N LYS A 71 -10.98 24.86 -13.57
CA LYS A 71 -12.43 25.10 -13.57
C LYS A 71 -12.98 25.25 -14.99
N GLY A 72 -14.00 24.46 -15.32
CA GLY A 72 -14.66 24.47 -16.63
C GLY A 72 -14.03 23.57 -17.68
N LYS A 73 -12.92 22.86 -17.36
CA LYS A 73 -12.39 21.78 -18.20
C LYS A 73 -12.89 20.42 -17.73
N ARG A 74 -12.79 19.42 -18.59
CA ARG A 74 -12.93 18.01 -18.21
C ARG A 74 -11.65 17.55 -17.52
N VAL A 75 -11.79 16.96 -16.34
CA VAL A 75 -10.69 16.47 -15.53
C VAL A 75 -10.90 14.99 -15.29
N PHE A 76 -9.93 14.19 -15.74
CA PHE A 76 -9.93 12.75 -15.62
C PHE A 76 -8.87 12.29 -14.65
N LEU A 77 -9.14 11.17 -13.99
CA LEU A 77 -8.12 10.38 -13.31
C LEU A 77 -7.99 9.05 -14.05
N LEU A 78 -6.75 8.63 -14.31
CA LEU A 78 -6.51 7.47 -15.14
C LEU A 78 -7.14 6.18 -14.57
N SER A 79 -7.01 5.97 -13.27
CA SER A 79 -7.62 4.90 -12.47
C SER A 79 -8.08 5.50 -11.14
N GLN A 80 -8.26 4.70 -10.08
CA GLN A 80 -8.42 5.25 -8.73
C GLN A 80 -7.19 6.06 -8.31
N MET A 81 -7.37 7.19 -7.63
CA MET A 81 -6.22 8.00 -7.17
C MET A 81 -5.36 7.21 -6.18
N ILE A 82 -6.06 6.56 -5.26
CA ILE A 82 -5.57 5.70 -4.18
C ILE A 82 -6.60 4.59 -3.95
N HIS A 83 -6.19 3.48 -3.33
CA HIS A 83 -7.11 2.41 -2.94
C HIS A 83 -7.88 2.78 -1.66
N ASN A 84 -8.80 3.73 -1.79
CA ASN A 84 -9.77 4.11 -0.77
C ASN A 84 -11.09 4.57 -1.42
N PRO A 85 -12.19 3.82 -1.28
CA PRO A 85 -13.44 4.12 -1.98
C PRO A 85 -14.04 5.47 -1.58
N ALA A 86 -13.97 5.86 -0.30
CA ALA A 86 -14.53 7.12 0.18
C ALA A 86 -13.79 8.34 -0.41
N VAL A 87 -12.45 8.27 -0.52
CA VAL A 87 -11.66 9.35 -1.12
C VAL A 87 -11.91 9.47 -2.63
N ASN A 88 -12.04 8.34 -3.33
CA ASN A 88 -12.36 8.36 -4.77
C ASN A 88 -13.77 8.90 -5.03
N ALA A 89 -14.77 8.47 -4.26
CA ALA A 89 -16.14 8.97 -4.38
C ALA A 89 -16.24 10.49 -4.10
N ASP A 90 -15.45 11.00 -3.15
CA ASP A 90 -15.38 12.44 -2.89
C ASP A 90 -14.77 13.21 -4.08
N LEU A 91 -13.75 12.67 -4.75
CA LEU A 91 -13.21 13.28 -5.99
C LEU A 91 -14.23 13.24 -7.15
N GLU A 92 -14.92 12.13 -7.34
CA GLU A 92 -15.99 12.01 -8.35
C GLU A 92 -17.11 13.02 -8.11
N SER A 93 -17.51 13.20 -6.84
CA SER A 93 -18.53 14.19 -6.45
C SER A 93 -18.14 15.64 -6.80
N LYS A 94 -16.85 15.90 -7.04
CA LYS A 94 -16.30 17.20 -7.45
C LYS A 94 -16.10 17.32 -8.96
N GLY A 95 -16.49 16.31 -9.73
CA GLY A 95 -16.46 16.32 -11.18
C GLY A 95 -15.22 15.69 -11.82
N ILE A 96 -14.47 14.87 -11.07
CA ILE A 96 -13.48 13.97 -11.70
C ILE A 96 -14.21 12.76 -12.30
N GLU A 97 -13.77 12.34 -13.47
CA GLU A 97 -14.22 11.11 -14.13
C GLU A 97 -13.03 10.12 -14.22
N PHE A 98 -13.30 8.82 -14.03
CA PHE A 98 -12.27 7.78 -14.16
C PHE A 98 -12.19 7.25 -15.58
N ILE A 99 -10.98 7.10 -16.12
CA ILE A 99 -10.77 6.50 -17.46
C ILE A 99 -10.89 4.98 -17.39
N MET A 100 -10.31 4.37 -16.36
CA MET A 100 -10.27 2.92 -16.17
C MET A 100 -10.52 2.53 -14.71
N ASP A 101 -10.81 1.25 -14.48
CA ASP A 101 -10.74 0.65 -13.16
C ASP A 101 -9.30 0.23 -12.78
N THR A 102 -9.15 -0.43 -11.63
CA THR A 102 -7.84 -0.88 -11.13
C THR A 102 -7.27 -2.10 -11.87
N GLU A 103 -8.11 -2.82 -12.62
CA GLU A 103 -7.69 -3.96 -13.45
C GLU A 103 -7.28 -3.52 -14.86
N GLY A 104 -7.62 -2.30 -15.24
CA GLY A 104 -7.36 -1.73 -16.56
C GLY A 104 -8.54 -1.88 -17.53
N ASN A 105 -9.74 -2.19 -17.04
CA ASN A 105 -10.94 -2.13 -17.86
C ASN A 105 -11.33 -0.66 -18.06
N HIS A 106 -11.63 -0.28 -19.30
CA HIS A 106 -11.93 1.10 -19.67
C HIS A 106 -13.41 1.44 -19.37
N PHE A 107 -13.64 2.53 -18.64
CA PHE A 107 -14.95 3.18 -18.56
C PHE A 107 -15.19 4.11 -19.76
N MET A 108 -14.11 4.62 -20.34
CA MET A 108 -14.09 5.42 -21.57
C MET A 108 -12.82 5.12 -22.36
N GLU A 109 -12.88 5.25 -23.68
CA GLU A 109 -11.72 4.98 -24.53
C GLU A 109 -10.78 6.19 -24.61
N PHE A 110 -9.48 5.94 -24.76
CA PHE A 110 -8.49 7.02 -24.91
C PHE A 110 -8.77 7.92 -26.12
N ASP A 111 -9.46 7.41 -27.15
CA ASP A 111 -9.84 8.19 -28.34
C ASP A 111 -10.89 9.28 -28.09
N GLU A 112 -11.59 9.21 -26.95
CA GLU A 112 -12.54 10.24 -26.51
C GLU A 112 -11.86 11.43 -25.81
N LEU A 113 -10.57 11.29 -25.50
CA LEU A 113 -9.77 12.37 -24.91
C LEU A 113 -9.37 13.40 -25.97
N LYS A 114 -9.42 14.66 -25.55
CA LYS A 114 -9.02 15.84 -26.32
C LYS A 114 -7.74 16.41 -25.73
N SER A 115 -6.99 17.16 -26.54
CA SER A 115 -5.72 17.76 -26.13
C SER A 115 -5.87 18.81 -25.01
N ASP A 116 -7.08 19.36 -24.81
CA ASP A 116 -7.38 20.32 -23.74
C ASP A 116 -7.95 19.66 -22.47
N ASP A 117 -8.21 18.35 -22.50
CA ASP A 117 -8.58 17.59 -21.31
C ASP A 117 -7.39 17.48 -20.34
N VAL A 118 -7.70 17.40 -19.05
CA VAL A 118 -6.71 17.21 -17.99
C VAL A 118 -6.75 15.76 -17.54
N VAL A 119 -5.61 15.07 -17.53
CA VAL A 119 -5.51 13.70 -17.03
C VAL A 119 -4.51 13.64 -15.88
N ILE A 120 -5.01 13.24 -14.72
CA ILE A 120 -4.22 13.04 -13.50
C ILE A 120 -3.71 11.60 -13.47
N ILE A 121 -2.40 11.43 -13.31
CA ILE A 121 -1.77 10.11 -13.10
C ILE A 121 -1.86 9.78 -11.60
N PRO A 122 -2.32 8.58 -11.21
CA PRO A 122 -2.54 8.18 -9.81
C PRO A 122 -1.24 8.06 -9.01
N ALA A 123 -1.35 7.90 -7.69
CA ALA A 123 -0.20 7.83 -6.79
C ALA A 123 0.71 6.62 -7.05
N PHE A 124 0.16 5.57 -7.67
CA PHE A 124 0.86 4.34 -8.03
C PHE A 124 1.62 4.44 -9.36
N GLY A 125 1.46 5.55 -10.08
CA GLY A 125 2.01 5.75 -11.41
C GLY A 125 1.19 5.11 -12.52
N THR A 126 1.76 5.10 -13.72
CA THR A 126 1.17 4.43 -14.88
C THR A 126 2.25 3.78 -15.74
N THR A 127 1.82 3.00 -16.71
CA THR A 127 2.71 2.31 -17.64
C THR A 127 3.29 3.25 -18.69
N VAL A 128 4.49 2.95 -19.17
CA VAL A 128 5.15 3.73 -20.24
C VAL A 128 4.30 3.79 -21.51
N GLU A 129 3.54 2.74 -21.80
CA GLU A 129 2.64 2.65 -22.95
C GLU A 129 1.49 3.66 -22.83
N ILE A 130 0.84 3.73 -21.66
CA ILE A 130 -0.24 4.70 -21.42
C ILE A 130 0.30 6.13 -21.44
N GLU A 131 1.47 6.39 -20.86
CA GLU A 131 2.09 7.71 -20.99
C GLU A 131 2.29 8.11 -22.45
N GLY A 132 2.77 7.18 -23.28
CA GLY A 132 2.94 7.38 -24.72
C GLY A 132 1.63 7.73 -25.43
N ILE A 133 0.54 7.02 -25.11
CA ILE A 133 -0.80 7.29 -25.66
C ILE A 133 -1.27 8.71 -25.30
N LEU A 134 -1.16 9.08 -24.02
CA LEU A 134 -1.60 10.41 -23.54
C LEU A 134 -0.75 11.54 -24.16
N LYS A 135 0.58 11.37 -24.20
CA LYS A 135 1.51 12.33 -24.82
C LYS A 135 1.25 12.49 -26.32
N ALA A 136 0.98 11.40 -27.03
CA ALA A 136 0.65 11.45 -28.46
C ALA A 136 -0.64 12.23 -28.76
N LYS A 137 -1.56 12.30 -27.79
CA LYS A 137 -2.80 13.11 -27.87
C LYS A 137 -2.60 14.57 -27.46
N GLY A 138 -1.38 14.96 -27.07
CA GLY A 138 -1.06 16.32 -26.63
C GLY A 138 -1.48 16.64 -25.19
N ILE A 139 -1.77 15.63 -24.37
CA ILE A 139 -2.15 15.79 -22.97
C ILE A 139 -0.89 16.04 -22.11
N GLN A 140 -0.94 17.06 -21.26
CA GLN A 140 0.18 17.49 -20.41
C GLN A 140 0.22 16.71 -19.09
N ILE A 141 0.64 15.44 -19.13
CA ILE A 141 0.59 14.56 -17.95
C ILE A 141 1.58 14.97 -16.85
N GLU A 142 2.70 15.60 -17.19
CA GLU A 142 3.76 15.96 -16.23
C GLU A 142 3.28 16.99 -15.20
N GLN A 143 2.35 17.87 -15.58
CA GLN A 143 1.80 18.87 -14.68
C GLN A 143 0.87 18.27 -13.61
N TYR A 144 0.25 17.13 -13.91
CA TYR A 144 -0.79 16.50 -13.11
C TYR A 144 -0.41 15.07 -12.68
N ASN A 145 0.88 14.79 -12.64
CA ASN A 145 1.39 13.51 -12.18
C ASN A 145 1.45 13.46 -10.64
N THR A 146 0.66 12.58 -10.04
CA THR A 146 0.64 12.39 -8.57
C THR A 146 1.46 11.20 -8.09
N THR A 147 2.21 10.54 -8.99
CA THR A 147 3.04 9.38 -8.66
C THR A 147 3.86 9.67 -7.40
N CYS A 148 3.79 8.74 -6.45
CA CYS A 148 4.49 8.85 -5.20
C CYS A 148 6.01 8.85 -5.46
N PRO A 149 6.80 9.79 -4.90
CA PRO A 149 8.25 9.81 -5.08
C PRO A 149 8.96 8.52 -4.61
N PHE A 150 8.32 7.73 -3.75
CA PHE A 150 8.84 6.43 -3.32
C PHE A 150 8.63 5.34 -4.38
N VAL A 151 7.58 5.45 -5.22
CA VAL A 151 7.40 4.60 -6.41
C VAL A 151 8.42 4.99 -7.48
N GLU A 152 8.60 6.29 -7.74
CA GLU A 152 9.62 6.78 -8.69
C GLU A 152 11.05 6.37 -8.27
N ARG A 153 11.30 6.27 -6.96
CA ARG A 153 12.58 5.75 -6.41
C ARG A 153 12.80 4.28 -6.78
N VAL A 154 11.74 3.46 -6.81
CA VAL A 154 11.80 2.07 -7.28
C VAL A 154 12.17 2.03 -8.77
N TRP A 155 11.56 2.87 -9.61
CA TRP A 155 11.91 2.97 -11.03
C TRP A 155 13.33 3.50 -11.26
N THR A 156 13.78 4.42 -10.42
CA THR A 156 15.17 4.88 -10.44
C THR A 156 16.14 3.75 -10.07
N ALA A 157 15.77 2.88 -9.12
CA ALA A 157 16.56 1.72 -8.76
C ALA A 157 16.59 0.68 -9.89
N SER A 158 15.47 0.44 -10.59
CA SER A 158 15.42 -0.47 -11.74
C SER A 158 16.31 0.02 -12.90
N SER A 159 16.27 1.31 -13.27
CA SER A 159 17.17 1.85 -14.31
C SER A 159 18.65 1.75 -13.89
N LYS A 160 18.98 1.91 -12.60
CA LYS A 160 20.35 1.68 -12.11
C LYS A 160 20.79 0.23 -12.23
N LEU A 161 19.88 -0.74 -12.02
CA LEU A 161 20.16 -2.16 -12.25
C LEU A 161 20.45 -2.42 -13.73
N GLY A 162 19.62 -1.91 -14.64
CA GLY A 162 19.82 -2.04 -16.09
C GLY A 162 21.17 -1.48 -16.55
N LYS A 163 21.55 -0.28 -16.10
CA LYS A 163 22.87 0.33 -16.38
C LYS A 163 24.06 -0.48 -15.88
N ASN A 164 23.84 -1.33 -14.88
CA ASN A 164 24.85 -2.23 -14.33
C ASN A 164 24.77 -3.66 -14.91
N ASN A 165 24.02 -3.85 -16.01
CA ASN A 165 23.73 -5.14 -16.65
C ASN A 165 23.13 -6.17 -15.70
N SER A 166 22.35 -5.72 -14.70
CA SER A 166 21.59 -6.60 -13.82
C SER A 166 20.17 -6.74 -14.34
N SER A 167 19.67 -7.96 -14.41
CA SER A 167 18.24 -8.22 -14.56
C SER A 167 17.50 -7.88 -13.27
N VAL A 168 16.22 -7.55 -13.42
CA VAL A 168 15.38 -7.05 -12.34
C VAL A 168 14.37 -8.11 -11.95
N ILE A 169 14.41 -8.54 -10.69
CA ILE A 169 13.36 -9.34 -10.08
C ILE A 169 12.46 -8.37 -9.30
N ILE A 170 11.17 -8.35 -9.61
CA ILE A 170 10.19 -7.45 -8.98
C ILE A 170 9.35 -8.26 -8.02
N HIS A 171 9.49 -8.01 -6.72
CA HIS A 171 8.60 -8.55 -5.70
C HIS A 171 7.30 -7.75 -5.66
N GLY A 172 6.18 -8.33 -6.11
CA GLY A 172 4.89 -7.64 -6.10
C GLY A 172 3.77 -8.47 -6.72
N LYS A 173 2.53 -8.06 -6.46
CA LYS A 173 1.34 -8.72 -6.99
C LYS A 173 1.22 -8.42 -8.50
N PRO A 174 1.27 -9.42 -9.40
CA PRO A 174 1.33 -9.18 -10.86
C PRO A 174 0.16 -8.35 -11.42
N SER A 175 -1.04 -8.50 -10.85
CA SER A 175 -2.24 -7.76 -11.27
C SER A 175 -2.32 -6.34 -10.71
N HIS A 176 -1.50 -5.97 -9.72
CA HIS A 176 -1.59 -4.66 -9.08
C HIS A 176 -1.05 -3.56 -9.99
N GLU A 177 -1.73 -2.41 -10.05
CA GLU A 177 -1.39 -1.30 -10.96
C GLU A 177 0.04 -0.77 -10.77
N GLU A 178 0.50 -0.62 -9.52
CA GLU A 178 1.88 -0.23 -9.22
C GLU A 178 2.92 -1.25 -9.76
N THR A 179 2.63 -2.55 -9.67
CA THR A 179 3.51 -3.60 -10.17
C THR A 179 3.56 -3.57 -11.69
N ARG A 180 2.40 -3.39 -12.35
CA ARG A 180 2.32 -3.23 -13.81
C ARG A 180 3.09 -2.01 -14.30
N ALA A 181 2.92 -0.87 -13.63
CA ALA A 181 3.68 0.34 -13.92
C ALA A 181 5.18 0.08 -13.73
N THR A 182 5.59 -0.39 -12.56
CA THR A 182 7.00 -0.69 -12.24
C THR A 182 7.64 -1.67 -13.22
N PHE A 183 6.93 -2.74 -13.60
CA PHE A 183 7.38 -3.69 -14.61
C PHE A 183 7.54 -3.03 -15.99
N SER A 184 6.59 -2.19 -16.40
CA SER A 184 6.65 -1.48 -17.68
C SER A 184 7.84 -0.52 -17.77
N HIS A 185 8.19 0.16 -16.67
CA HIS A 185 9.37 1.05 -16.60
C HIS A 185 10.67 0.25 -16.52
N ALA A 186 10.69 -0.86 -15.77
CA ALA A 186 11.87 -1.71 -15.63
C ALA A 186 12.25 -2.44 -16.93
N LYS A 187 11.26 -2.95 -17.69
CA LYS A 187 11.51 -3.74 -18.90
C LYS A 187 12.14 -2.93 -20.05
N GLU A 188 11.97 -1.61 -20.07
CA GLU A 188 12.62 -0.72 -21.04
C GLU A 188 14.13 -0.62 -20.81
N GLU A 189 14.59 -0.85 -19.58
CA GLU A 189 15.97 -0.62 -19.16
C GLU A 189 16.72 -1.93 -18.86
N ALA A 190 16.00 -3.02 -18.51
CA ALA A 190 16.58 -4.29 -18.11
C ALA A 190 15.63 -5.49 -18.33
N PRO A 191 16.15 -6.71 -18.61
CA PRO A 191 15.35 -7.92 -18.51
C PRO A 191 14.72 -8.01 -17.12
N SER A 192 13.41 -8.12 -17.06
CA SER A 192 12.64 -8.02 -15.81
C SER A 192 11.70 -9.22 -15.67
N VAL A 193 11.45 -9.65 -14.44
CA VAL A 193 10.46 -10.69 -14.11
C VAL A 193 9.80 -10.40 -12.76
N VAL A 194 8.51 -10.69 -12.63
CA VAL A 194 7.74 -10.49 -11.39
C VAL A 194 7.61 -11.80 -10.61
N VAL A 195 7.88 -11.75 -9.30
CA VAL A 195 7.55 -12.80 -8.32
C VAL A 195 6.58 -12.22 -7.28
N LYS A 196 5.56 -12.99 -6.93
CA LYS A 196 4.48 -12.54 -6.04
C LYS A 196 4.86 -12.65 -4.57
N ASP A 197 5.51 -13.74 -4.19
CA ASP A 197 5.76 -14.14 -2.80
C ASP A 197 7.03 -15.01 -2.70
N MET A 198 7.36 -15.42 -1.48
CA MET A 198 8.52 -16.26 -1.20
C MET A 198 8.44 -17.65 -1.87
N GLU A 199 7.25 -18.23 -2.04
CA GLU A 199 7.09 -19.54 -2.68
C GLU A 199 7.53 -19.49 -4.14
N GLU A 200 7.06 -18.49 -4.89
CA GLU A 200 7.48 -18.28 -6.26
C GLU A 200 8.96 -17.88 -6.38
N ALA A 201 9.49 -17.12 -5.41
CA ALA A 201 10.92 -16.80 -5.37
C ALA A 201 11.79 -18.06 -5.23
N VAL A 202 11.38 -19.03 -4.41
CA VAL A 202 12.06 -20.34 -4.29
C VAL A 202 12.01 -21.09 -5.61
N ILE A 203 10.84 -21.19 -6.25
CA ILE A 203 10.70 -21.87 -7.55
C ILE A 203 11.63 -21.23 -8.59
N LEU A 204 11.66 -19.89 -8.66
CA LEU A 204 12.54 -19.18 -9.57
C LEU A 204 14.02 -19.41 -9.23
N GLY A 205 14.39 -19.42 -7.95
CA GLY A 205 15.74 -19.75 -7.49
C GLY A 205 16.18 -21.16 -7.89
N GLU A 206 15.30 -22.15 -7.76
CA GLU A 206 15.54 -23.54 -8.17
C GLU A 206 15.75 -23.68 -9.68
N ILE A 207 15.04 -22.88 -10.49
CA ILE A 207 15.26 -22.79 -11.95
C ILE A 207 16.64 -22.18 -12.23
N ILE A 208 16.99 -21.08 -11.57
CA ILE A 208 18.27 -20.38 -11.76
C ILE A 208 19.47 -21.28 -11.42
N SER A 209 19.32 -22.11 -10.38
CA SER A 209 20.31 -23.10 -9.95
C SER A 209 20.34 -24.38 -10.78
N GLY A 210 19.40 -24.57 -11.71
CA GLY A 210 19.29 -25.79 -12.54
C GLY A 210 18.75 -27.01 -11.80
N VAL A 211 18.16 -26.83 -10.61
CA VAL A 211 17.44 -27.89 -9.87
C VAL A 211 16.12 -28.20 -10.57
N ARG A 212 15.43 -27.16 -11.07
CA ARG A 212 14.27 -27.28 -11.94
C ARG A 212 14.64 -27.03 -13.39
N PRO A 213 13.97 -27.72 -14.34
CA PRO A 213 14.15 -27.45 -15.77
C PRO A 213 13.69 -26.04 -16.13
N ILE A 214 14.38 -25.43 -17.09
CA ILE A 214 14.09 -24.08 -17.58
C ILE A 214 12.69 -23.96 -18.20
N THR A 215 12.08 -25.06 -18.64
CA THR A 215 10.73 -25.08 -19.19
C THR A 215 9.68 -24.66 -18.16
N GLU A 216 9.90 -24.89 -16.86
CA GLU A 216 8.97 -24.43 -15.81
C GLU A 216 8.92 -22.89 -15.69
N PHE A 217 9.95 -22.20 -16.17
CA PHE A 217 9.94 -20.75 -16.26
C PHE A 217 8.93 -20.25 -17.29
N GLU A 218 8.83 -20.95 -18.42
CA GLU A 218 7.88 -20.61 -19.47
C GLU A 218 6.44 -20.72 -18.96
N ASP A 219 6.14 -21.77 -18.20
CA ASP A 219 4.82 -21.99 -17.64
C ASP A 219 4.48 -20.98 -16.53
N SER A 220 5.44 -20.70 -15.63
CA SER A 220 5.16 -20.00 -14.37
C SER A 220 5.43 -18.49 -14.40
N PHE A 221 6.31 -18.02 -15.30
CA PHE A 221 6.81 -16.64 -15.27
C PHE A 221 6.79 -15.91 -16.61
N ARG A 222 6.62 -16.59 -17.75
CA ARG A 222 6.70 -15.93 -19.07
C ARG A 222 5.73 -14.79 -19.28
N HIS A 223 4.50 -14.96 -18.81
CA HIS A 223 3.43 -13.95 -18.91
C HIS A 223 3.69 -12.69 -18.05
N ARG A 224 4.75 -12.71 -17.23
CA ARG A 224 5.16 -11.63 -16.31
C ARG A 224 6.67 -11.39 -16.33
N ALA A 225 7.29 -11.66 -17.47
CA ALA A 225 8.68 -11.39 -17.77
C ALA A 225 8.81 -10.57 -19.06
N SER A 226 9.91 -9.85 -19.24
CA SER A 226 10.15 -9.08 -20.48
C SER A 226 10.08 -9.99 -21.72
N GLU A 227 9.58 -9.48 -22.84
CA GLU A 227 9.33 -10.28 -24.06
C GLU A 227 10.56 -11.09 -24.53
N ASN A 228 11.75 -10.48 -24.46
CA ASN A 228 13.03 -11.08 -24.89
C ASN A 228 13.85 -11.65 -23.72
N PHE A 229 13.21 -11.88 -22.56
CA PHE A 229 13.90 -12.40 -21.38
C PHE A 229 14.31 -13.86 -21.62
N ASP A 230 15.61 -14.14 -21.56
CA ASP A 230 16.20 -15.46 -21.73
C ASP A 230 16.67 -15.99 -20.36
N PRO A 231 15.95 -16.94 -19.73
CA PRO A 231 16.33 -17.47 -18.42
C PRO A 231 17.70 -18.15 -18.38
N SER A 232 18.29 -18.53 -19.52
CA SER A 232 19.63 -19.13 -19.56
C SER A 232 20.75 -18.08 -19.46
N ARG A 233 20.46 -16.83 -19.83
CA ARG A 233 21.41 -15.72 -19.88
C ARG A 233 21.11 -14.66 -18.82
N ASP A 234 19.86 -14.27 -18.68
CA ASP A 234 19.45 -13.08 -17.94
C ASP A 234 19.45 -13.28 -16.42
N PHE A 235 19.65 -14.51 -15.92
CA PHE A 235 19.90 -14.78 -14.51
C PHE A 235 21.40 -14.89 -14.16
N ASP A 236 22.29 -14.32 -14.98
CA ASP A 236 23.71 -14.21 -14.64
C ASP A 236 23.96 -13.13 -13.58
N LYS A 237 23.24 -12.00 -13.64
CA LYS A 237 23.32 -10.96 -12.62
C LYS A 237 21.94 -10.41 -12.30
N VAL A 238 21.57 -10.37 -11.02
CA VAL A 238 20.21 -9.97 -10.60
C VAL A 238 20.21 -8.91 -9.49
N GLY A 239 19.14 -8.13 -9.45
CA GLY A 239 18.77 -7.28 -8.31
C GLY A 239 17.27 -7.38 -8.03
N VAL A 240 16.87 -7.15 -6.78
CA VAL A 240 15.48 -7.30 -6.34
C VAL A 240 14.88 -5.95 -5.98
N ILE A 241 13.86 -5.52 -6.72
CA ILE A 241 13.03 -4.36 -6.35
C ILE A 241 11.66 -4.83 -5.91
N ASN A 242 10.81 -3.93 -5.43
CA ASN A 242 9.50 -4.30 -4.93
C ASN A 242 8.40 -3.30 -5.27
N GLN A 243 7.17 -3.79 -5.33
CA GLN A 243 5.98 -2.99 -5.09
C GLN A 243 6.04 -2.43 -3.66
N THR A 244 5.87 -1.12 -3.51
CA THR A 244 6.15 -0.36 -2.29
C THR A 244 5.34 -0.78 -1.08
N THR A 245 4.19 -1.42 -1.30
CA THR A 245 3.25 -1.86 -0.26
C THR A 245 3.41 -3.31 0.18
N MET A 246 4.36 -4.08 -0.37
CA MET A 246 4.60 -5.48 0.05
C MET A 246 5.13 -5.59 1.49
N LEU A 247 5.07 -6.79 2.07
CA LEU A 247 5.72 -7.06 3.36
C LEU A 247 7.22 -6.79 3.28
N ALA A 248 7.73 -5.97 4.21
CA ALA A 248 9.13 -5.58 4.24
C ALA A 248 10.03 -6.77 4.57
N GLU A 249 9.62 -7.60 5.54
CA GLU A 249 10.37 -8.80 5.92
C GLU A 249 10.43 -9.83 4.79
N GLU A 250 9.32 -10.05 4.09
CA GLU A 250 9.28 -10.95 2.93
C GLU A 250 10.15 -10.44 1.79
N THR A 251 10.08 -9.14 1.46
CA THR A 251 10.95 -8.54 0.44
C THR A 251 12.44 -8.75 0.76
N HIS A 252 12.82 -8.57 2.04
CA HIS A 252 14.18 -8.85 2.48
C HIS A 252 14.54 -10.34 2.38
N ALA A 253 13.62 -11.23 2.75
CA ALA A 253 13.82 -12.68 2.66
C ALA A 253 14.03 -13.13 1.20
N ILE A 254 13.22 -12.60 0.27
CA ILE A 254 13.35 -12.85 -1.17
C ILE A 254 14.70 -12.34 -1.69
N ALA A 255 15.12 -11.12 -1.32
CA ALA A 255 16.42 -10.59 -1.72
C ALA A 255 17.59 -11.43 -1.18
N GLU A 256 17.55 -11.83 0.09
CA GLU A 256 18.57 -12.72 0.66
C GLU A 256 18.53 -14.14 0.07
N HIS A 257 17.36 -14.63 -0.35
CA HIS A 257 17.25 -15.88 -1.09
C HIS A 257 17.98 -15.82 -2.43
N PHE A 258 17.69 -14.81 -3.28
CA PHE A 258 18.39 -14.68 -4.56
C PHE A 258 19.89 -14.43 -4.41
N LYS A 259 20.30 -13.70 -3.37
CA LYS A 259 21.71 -13.58 -3.00
C LYS A 259 22.35 -14.95 -2.72
N LYS A 260 21.69 -15.82 -1.94
CA LYS A 260 22.17 -17.19 -1.69
C LYS A 260 22.22 -18.04 -2.97
N VAL A 261 21.22 -17.91 -3.85
CA VAL A 261 21.19 -18.58 -5.16
C VAL A 261 22.39 -18.14 -6.01
N MET A 262 22.71 -16.83 -6.05
CA MET A 262 23.88 -16.32 -6.76
C MET A 262 25.20 -16.80 -6.16
N ILE A 263 25.32 -16.86 -4.83
CA ILE A 263 26.50 -17.43 -4.14
C ILE A 263 26.68 -18.90 -4.54
N ALA A 264 25.61 -19.69 -4.50
CA ALA A 264 25.68 -21.12 -4.83
C ALA A 264 26.08 -21.37 -6.30
N LYS A 265 25.64 -20.50 -7.21
CA LYS A 265 25.90 -20.62 -8.65
C LYS A 265 27.28 -20.10 -9.06
N HIS A 266 27.73 -18.96 -8.50
CA HIS A 266 28.90 -18.23 -8.98
C HIS A 266 30.09 -18.19 -8.00
N GLY A 267 29.89 -18.60 -6.75
CA GLY A 267 30.86 -18.45 -5.67
C GLY A 267 30.68 -17.14 -4.89
N GLU A 268 31.03 -17.15 -3.60
CA GLU A 268 30.89 -15.99 -2.71
C GLU A 268 31.82 -14.84 -3.12
N GLU A 269 33.00 -15.16 -3.64
CA GLU A 269 34.01 -14.19 -4.08
C GLU A 269 33.57 -13.34 -5.26
N LYS A 270 32.63 -13.85 -6.09
CA LYS A 270 32.07 -13.14 -7.25
C LYS A 270 30.71 -12.51 -6.99
N LEU A 271 30.23 -12.51 -5.74
CA LEU A 271 28.88 -12.06 -5.43
C LEU A 271 28.58 -10.63 -5.93
N LYS A 272 29.54 -9.71 -5.83
CA LYS A 272 29.37 -8.32 -6.28
C LYS A 272 29.19 -8.19 -7.80
N GLU A 273 29.63 -9.18 -8.57
CA GLU A 273 29.48 -9.23 -10.02
C GLU A 273 28.11 -9.78 -10.42
N HIS A 274 27.49 -10.62 -9.58
CA HIS A 274 26.27 -11.38 -9.90
C HIS A 274 25.03 -10.99 -9.07
N PHE A 275 25.19 -10.21 -8.00
CA PHE A 275 24.06 -9.72 -7.19
C PHE A 275 24.21 -8.24 -6.88
N THR A 276 23.17 -7.46 -7.15
CA THR A 276 23.10 -6.05 -6.77
C THR A 276 22.12 -5.85 -5.63
N ASP A 277 22.60 -5.29 -4.53
CA ASP A 277 21.80 -4.99 -3.36
C ASP A 277 20.95 -3.72 -3.58
N THR A 278 19.64 -3.89 -3.46
CA THR A 278 18.62 -2.84 -3.69
C THR A 278 17.68 -2.68 -2.50
N ARG A 279 18.14 -3.05 -1.28
CA ARG A 279 17.38 -2.93 -0.01
C ARG A 279 16.76 -1.55 0.25
N ASP A 280 17.29 -0.52 -0.40
CA ASP A 280 16.83 0.87 -0.35
C ASP A 280 15.56 1.17 -1.18
N THR A 281 14.80 0.17 -1.61
CA THR A 281 13.57 0.36 -2.42
C THR A 281 12.27 0.30 -1.63
N LEU A 282 12.32 -0.15 -0.37
CA LEU A 282 11.15 -0.17 0.52
C LEU A 282 10.64 1.23 0.85
N CYS A 283 9.33 1.42 0.78
CA CYS A 283 8.68 2.66 1.21
C CYS A 283 8.66 2.75 2.73
N TYR A 284 9.04 3.92 3.25
CA TYR A 284 9.07 4.16 4.69
C TYR A 284 7.69 3.98 5.34
N ALA A 285 6.60 4.38 4.68
CA ALA A 285 5.27 4.35 5.26
C ALA A 285 4.78 2.91 5.47
N THR A 286 5.06 2.03 4.53
CA THR A 286 4.75 0.61 4.64
C THR A 286 5.56 -0.05 5.74
N ASN A 287 6.88 0.21 5.79
CA ASN A 287 7.74 -0.29 6.86
C ASN A 287 7.28 0.23 8.24
N ASP A 288 7.08 1.54 8.39
CA ASP A 288 6.68 2.17 9.65
C ASP A 288 5.31 1.67 10.14
N ASN A 289 4.34 1.45 9.23
CA ASN A 289 3.03 0.89 9.57
C ASN A 289 3.13 -0.58 10.01
N GLN A 290 3.95 -1.39 9.34
CA GLN A 290 4.19 -2.80 9.72
C GLN A 290 4.89 -2.87 11.09
N GLN A 291 5.95 -2.08 11.31
CA GLN A 291 6.64 -2.01 12.61
C GLN A 291 5.72 -1.53 13.74
N ALA A 292 4.86 -0.54 13.49
CA ALA A 292 3.85 -0.11 14.46
C ALA A 292 2.82 -1.20 14.75
N THR A 293 2.50 -2.04 13.77
CA THR A 293 1.57 -3.17 13.92
C THR A 293 2.21 -4.32 14.67
N TYR A 294 3.49 -4.64 14.41
CA TYR A 294 4.24 -5.60 15.24
C TYR A 294 4.29 -5.16 16.70
N ALA A 295 4.55 -3.87 16.97
CA ALA A 295 4.53 -3.32 18.33
C ALA A 295 3.14 -3.40 18.99
N LEU A 296 2.06 -3.21 18.22
CA LEU A 296 0.70 -3.46 18.71
C LEU A 296 0.50 -4.93 19.12
N LEU A 297 1.04 -5.86 18.35
CA LEU A 297 0.89 -7.31 18.55
C LEU A 297 1.79 -7.87 19.67
N GLU A 298 2.64 -7.04 20.28
CA GLU A 298 3.35 -7.36 21.53
C GLU A 298 2.46 -7.16 22.76
N GLU A 299 1.43 -6.32 22.65
CA GLU A 299 0.47 -6.05 23.72
C GLU A 299 -0.69 -7.07 23.68
N PRO A 300 -1.19 -7.53 24.84
CA PRO A 300 -2.36 -8.40 24.87
C PRO A 300 -3.60 -7.64 24.40
N ALA A 301 -4.33 -8.17 23.42
CA ALA A 301 -5.62 -7.65 22.99
C ALA A 301 -6.60 -8.81 22.78
N ASP A 302 -7.90 -8.52 22.79
CA ASP A 302 -8.95 -9.51 22.58
C ASP A 302 -9.28 -9.69 21.09
N PHE A 303 -9.14 -8.64 20.26
CA PHE A 303 -9.32 -8.67 18.81
C PHE A 303 -8.69 -7.42 18.15
N ALA A 304 -8.62 -7.41 16.81
CA ALA A 304 -8.17 -6.26 16.03
C ALA A 304 -9.24 -5.78 15.04
N ILE A 305 -9.34 -4.47 14.86
CA ILE A 305 -10.03 -3.84 13.72
C ILE A 305 -8.99 -3.10 12.89
N VAL A 306 -8.95 -3.44 11.60
CA VAL A 306 -8.09 -2.79 10.62
C VAL A 306 -8.97 -2.08 9.60
N VAL A 307 -8.81 -0.76 9.48
CA VAL A 307 -9.67 0.09 8.64
C VAL A 307 -8.98 0.45 7.32
N GLY A 308 -9.69 0.32 6.19
CA GLY A 308 -9.25 0.83 4.90
C GLY A 308 -9.96 0.19 3.71
N GLY A 309 -9.62 0.63 2.48
CA GLY A 309 -10.22 0.07 1.27
C GLY A 309 -9.81 -1.39 1.02
N TYR A 310 -10.74 -2.23 0.59
CA TYR A 310 -10.54 -3.68 0.41
C TYR A 310 -9.52 -4.06 -0.68
N ASN A 311 -9.26 -3.15 -1.63
CA ASN A 311 -8.23 -3.29 -2.66
C ASN A 311 -6.86 -2.72 -2.24
N SER A 312 -6.72 -2.17 -1.03
CA SER A 312 -5.45 -1.61 -0.56
C SER A 312 -4.48 -2.71 -0.09
N SER A 313 -3.43 -2.96 -0.87
CA SER A 313 -2.41 -3.96 -0.50
C SER A 313 -1.76 -3.65 0.86
N ASN A 314 -1.46 -2.39 1.15
CA ASN A 314 -0.93 -2.01 2.46
C ASN A 314 -1.90 -2.39 3.59
N THR A 315 -3.21 -2.17 3.41
CA THR A 315 -4.19 -2.50 4.45
C THR A 315 -4.31 -4.01 4.63
N SER A 316 -4.40 -4.78 3.53
CA SER A 316 -4.46 -6.24 3.59
C SER A 316 -3.24 -6.84 4.30
N HIS A 317 -2.05 -6.29 4.13
CA HIS A 317 -0.87 -6.76 4.88
C HIS A 317 -0.94 -6.43 6.38
N LEU A 318 -1.56 -5.31 6.79
CA LEU A 318 -1.78 -5.07 8.23
C LEU A 318 -2.79 -6.09 8.81
N VAL A 319 -3.81 -6.46 8.04
CA VAL A 319 -4.76 -7.54 8.40
C VAL A 319 -4.01 -8.86 8.54
N GLU A 320 -3.20 -9.21 7.54
CA GLU A 320 -2.36 -10.41 7.53
C GLU A 320 -1.51 -10.53 8.80
N LEU A 321 -0.83 -9.44 9.20
CA LEU A 321 -0.04 -9.41 10.43
C LEU A 321 -0.89 -9.62 11.69
N CYS A 322 -2.07 -8.97 11.78
CA CYS A 322 -2.93 -9.10 12.94
C CYS A 322 -3.52 -10.52 13.09
N GLU A 323 -3.88 -11.16 11.97
CA GLU A 323 -4.44 -12.52 11.92
C GLU A 323 -3.47 -13.60 12.45
N GLU A 324 -2.16 -13.31 12.52
CA GLU A 324 -1.20 -14.24 13.13
C GLU A 324 -1.45 -14.48 14.62
N LYS A 325 -2.09 -13.53 15.31
CA LYS A 325 -2.29 -13.59 16.78
C LYS A 325 -3.72 -13.35 17.24
N LEU A 326 -4.55 -12.67 16.45
CA LEU A 326 -5.85 -12.17 16.88
C LEU A 326 -6.92 -12.39 15.82
N ASP A 327 -8.15 -12.63 16.30
CA ASP A 327 -9.32 -12.43 15.46
C ASP A 327 -9.32 -10.98 14.95
N THR A 328 -9.37 -10.83 13.63
CA THR A 328 -9.16 -9.54 12.97
C THR A 328 -10.30 -9.24 12.02
N TYR A 329 -10.89 -8.05 12.16
CA TYR A 329 -11.96 -7.56 11.30
C TYR A 329 -11.45 -6.47 10.37
N PHE A 330 -11.44 -6.78 9.07
CA PHE A 330 -11.09 -5.82 8.03
C PHE A 330 -12.35 -5.11 7.52
N ILE A 331 -12.47 -3.81 7.79
CA ILE A 331 -13.64 -3.01 7.42
C ILE A 331 -13.25 -1.76 6.62
N SER A 332 -14.14 -1.29 5.73
CA SER A 332 -13.95 -0.02 4.99
C SER A 332 -14.28 1.21 5.83
N GLY A 333 -15.21 1.07 6.78
CA GLY A 333 -15.73 2.19 7.55
C GLY A 333 -16.73 1.77 8.64
N PRO A 334 -17.30 2.74 9.37
CA PRO A 334 -18.21 2.51 10.50
C PRO A 334 -19.52 1.83 10.10
N GLU A 335 -19.95 1.99 8.84
CA GLU A 335 -21.16 1.39 8.28
C GLU A 335 -21.16 -0.14 8.37
N GLU A 336 -19.98 -0.75 8.46
CA GLU A 336 -19.81 -2.19 8.53
C GLU A 336 -20.13 -2.78 9.91
N ILE A 337 -20.21 -1.96 10.96
CA ILE A 337 -20.63 -2.37 12.29
C ILE A 337 -22.14 -2.07 12.43
N LYS A 338 -22.96 -3.11 12.48
CA LYS A 338 -24.43 -3.01 12.43
C LYS A 338 -25.05 -2.87 13.81
N GLU A 339 -26.25 -2.29 13.86
CA GLU A 339 -26.96 -1.98 15.12
C GLU A 339 -27.33 -3.23 15.92
N ASP A 340 -27.48 -4.37 15.24
CA ASP A 340 -27.74 -5.67 15.87
C ASP A 340 -26.51 -6.29 16.56
N GLY A 341 -25.36 -5.62 16.49
CA GLY A 341 -24.11 -6.09 17.09
C GLY A 341 -23.29 -7.00 16.18
N SER A 342 -23.70 -7.17 14.91
CA SER A 342 -22.91 -7.85 13.90
C SER A 342 -21.85 -6.92 13.28
N ILE A 343 -20.74 -7.51 12.79
CA ILE A 343 -19.76 -6.82 11.96
C ILE A 343 -19.66 -7.51 10.60
N HIS A 344 -19.73 -6.70 9.55
CA HIS A 344 -19.51 -7.13 8.17
C HIS A 344 -18.04 -6.85 7.84
N HIS A 345 -17.26 -7.86 7.48
CA HIS A 345 -15.82 -7.69 7.28
C HIS A 345 -15.34 -8.47 6.06
N TYR A 346 -14.16 -8.12 5.56
CA TYR A 346 -13.68 -8.63 4.29
C TYR A 346 -12.53 -9.61 4.47
N ASN A 347 -12.66 -10.79 3.87
CA ASN A 347 -11.57 -11.75 3.78
C ASN A 347 -10.69 -11.40 2.59
N TRP A 348 -9.51 -10.84 2.87
CA TRP A 348 -8.58 -10.40 1.83
C TRP A 348 -7.95 -11.55 1.01
N ARG A 349 -8.00 -12.80 1.51
CA ARG A 349 -7.47 -13.97 0.79
C ARG A 349 -8.47 -14.53 -0.21
N THR A 350 -9.76 -14.59 0.16
CA THR A 350 -10.82 -15.16 -0.69
C THR A 350 -11.59 -14.10 -1.48
N GLY A 351 -11.54 -12.84 -1.06
CA GLY A 351 -12.33 -11.76 -1.63
C GLY A 351 -13.79 -11.73 -1.17
N GLU A 352 -14.14 -12.49 -0.14
CA GLU A 352 -15.51 -12.63 0.34
C GLU A 352 -15.84 -11.64 1.46
N HIS A 353 -17.07 -11.14 1.45
CA HIS A 353 -17.64 -10.44 2.60
C HIS A 353 -18.22 -11.45 3.59
N LEU A 354 -17.77 -11.35 4.83
CA LEU A 354 -18.14 -12.20 5.95
C LEU A 354 -19.00 -11.40 6.95
N ILE A 355 -19.83 -12.11 7.71
CA ILE A 355 -20.64 -11.53 8.79
C ILE A 355 -20.31 -12.27 10.08
N THR A 356 -20.02 -11.53 11.14
CA THR A 356 -19.84 -12.07 12.50
C THR A 356 -20.87 -11.43 13.43
N GLU A 357 -21.87 -12.19 13.86
CA GLU A 357 -23.05 -11.72 14.61
C GLU A 357 -22.77 -11.22 16.04
N ALA A 358 -21.72 -11.72 16.69
CA ALA A 358 -21.37 -11.38 18.07
C ALA A 358 -19.87 -11.11 18.18
N PHE A 359 -19.40 -10.11 17.43
CA PHE A 359 -17.96 -9.88 17.23
C PHE A 359 -17.24 -9.33 18.47
N LEU A 360 -17.97 -8.73 19.41
CA LEU A 360 -17.43 -8.19 20.65
C LEU A 360 -17.40 -9.25 21.77
N PRO A 361 -16.21 -9.61 22.29
CA PRO A 361 -16.10 -10.48 23.45
C PRO A 361 -16.83 -9.95 24.69
N VAL A 362 -17.30 -10.85 25.56
CA VAL A 362 -18.02 -10.49 26.81
C VAL A 362 -17.08 -9.93 27.89
N ARG A 363 -15.76 -10.14 27.75
CA ARG A 363 -14.73 -9.73 28.71
C ARG A 363 -14.73 -8.20 28.92
N ARG A 364 -14.53 -7.74 30.17
CA ARG A 364 -14.35 -6.33 30.51
C ARG A 364 -13.18 -6.12 31.49
N PRO A 365 -12.36 -5.04 31.37
CA PRO A 365 -12.37 -4.09 30.25
C PRO A 365 -12.03 -4.81 28.94
N LEU A 366 -12.73 -4.45 27.87
CA LEU A 366 -12.50 -5.01 26.55
C LEU A 366 -11.26 -4.34 25.98
N LYS A 367 -10.29 -5.09 25.48
CA LYS A 367 -9.07 -4.52 24.90
C LYS A 367 -8.98 -4.82 23.41
N MET A 368 -8.91 -3.79 22.58
CA MET A 368 -8.88 -3.96 21.12
C MET A 368 -7.71 -3.22 20.48
N ILE A 369 -7.22 -3.76 19.37
CA ILE A 369 -6.35 -3.02 18.46
C ILE A 369 -7.21 -2.25 17.46
N LEU A 370 -6.88 -0.98 17.24
CA LEU A 370 -7.44 -0.16 16.17
C LEU A 370 -6.30 0.45 15.34
N THR A 371 -6.22 0.05 14.08
CA THR A 371 -5.24 0.59 13.12
C THR A 371 -5.88 0.80 11.76
N SER A 372 -5.16 1.41 10.82
CA SER A 372 -5.64 1.63 9.46
C SER A 372 -4.53 1.71 8.44
N GLY A 373 -4.87 1.41 7.19
CA GLY A 373 -3.92 1.48 6.08
C GLY A 373 -3.49 2.88 5.70
N ALA A 374 -2.44 2.97 4.88
CA ALA A 374 -1.83 4.22 4.42
C ALA A 374 -2.74 5.12 3.57
N SER A 375 -3.88 4.60 3.11
CA SER A 375 -4.90 5.31 2.33
C SER A 375 -6.16 5.63 3.14
N CYS A 376 -6.19 5.38 4.45
CA CYS A 376 -7.36 5.64 5.29
C CYS A 376 -7.31 7.06 5.90
N PRO A 377 -8.37 7.87 5.76
CA PRO A 377 -8.48 9.12 6.51
C PRO A 377 -8.65 8.86 8.01
N ASP A 378 -8.10 9.74 8.84
CA ASP A 378 -8.20 9.62 10.30
C ASP A 378 -9.64 9.78 10.80
N THR A 379 -10.49 10.51 10.07
CA THR A 379 -11.92 10.67 10.41
C THR A 379 -12.72 9.37 10.28
N VAL A 380 -12.32 8.45 9.41
CA VAL A 380 -12.95 7.13 9.32
C VAL A 380 -12.61 6.30 10.56
N VAL A 381 -11.38 6.41 11.06
CA VAL A 381 -10.94 5.75 12.31
C VAL A 381 -11.70 6.30 13.52
N ASP A 382 -11.88 7.62 13.61
CA ASP A 382 -12.73 8.25 14.63
C ASP A 382 -14.16 7.70 14.59
N ALA A 383 -14.75 7.60 13.40
CA ALA A 383 -16.12 7.16 13.23
C ALA A 383 -16.31 5.67 13.56
N VAL A 384 -15.33 4.82 13.24
CA VAL A 384 -15.31 3.41 13.67
C VAL A 384 -15.25 3.33 15.19
N LEU A 385 -14.40 4.15 15.84
CA LEU A 385 -14.34 4.21 17.30
C LEU A 385 -15.66 4.68 17.92
N ASP A 386 -16.30 5.71 17.35
CA ASP A 386 -17.62 6.17 17.76
C ASP A 386 -18.66 5.06 17.66
N ARG A 387 -18.60 4.27 16.59
CA ARG A 387 -19.50 3.13 16.41
C ARG A 387 -19.29 2.03 17.44
N ILE A 388 -18.05 1.78 17.89
CA ILE A 388 -17.78 0.83 18.96
C ILE A 388 -18.36 1.32 20.30
N PHE A 389 -18.36 2.63 20.56
CA PHE A 389 -18.93 3.20 21.80
C PHE A 389 -20.42 2.90 21.97
N ASP A 390 -21.16 2.66 20.88
CA ASP A 390 -22.57 2.26 20.95
C ASP A 390 -22.79 0.90 21.66
N PHE A 391 -21.77 0.05 21.73
CA PHE A 391 -21.87 -1.33 22.22
C PHE A 391 -21.11 -1.60 23.54
N VAL A 392 -20.34 -0.62 24.03
CA VAL A 392 -19.51 -0.78 25.22
C VAL A 392 -19.71 0.35 26.22
N GLU A 393 -19.58 0.04 27.51
CA GLU A 393 -19.70 1.06 28.55
C GLU A 393 -18.47 1.99 28.54
N VAL A 394 -18.65 3.22 28.07
CA VAL A 394 -17.65 4.29 28.10
C VAL A 394 -17.81 5.11 29.37
N LYS A 395 -16.81 5.07 30.26
CA LYS A 395 -16.81 5.76 31.57
C LYS A 395 -16.03 7.07 31.57
N ARG A 396 -15.27 7.31 30.51
CA ARG A 396 -14.37 8.46 30.37
C ARG A 396 -14.60 9.10 29.01
N SER A 397 -14.65 10.42 28.98
CA SER A 397 -14.78 11.20 27.75
C SER A 397 -13.48 11.20 26.94
N ARG A 398 -13.58 11.56 25.64
CA ARG A 398 -12.41 11.74 24.77
C ARG A 398 -11.47 12.81 25.33
N GLU A 399 -12.02 13.88 25.91
CA GLU A 399 -11.27 14.97 26.55
C GLU A 399 -10.46 14.46 27.75
N GLU A 400 -11.08 13.66 28.64
CA GLU A 400 -10.39 13.07 29.79
C GLU A 400 -9.25 12.12 29.37
N VAL A 401 -9.44 11.36 28.28
CA VAL A 401 -8.39 10.49 27.75
C VAL A 401 -7.26 11.29 27.12
N LEU A 402 -7.55 12.35 26.36
CA LEU A 402 -6.53 13.21 25.78
C LEU A 402 -5.68 13.93 26.82
N LEU A 403 -6.26 14.33 27.95
CA LEU A 403 -5.53 14.98 29.05
C LEU A 403 -4.45 14.08 29.67
N GLU A 404 -4.60 12.75 29.61
CA GLU A 404 -3.58 11.81 30.08
C GLU A 404 -2.42 11.62 29.09
N LEU A 405 -2.60 12.03 27.83
CA LEU A 405 -1.58 11.93 26.78
C LEU A 405 -0.73 13.19 26.65
N ALA A 406 -1.15 14.29 27.28
CA ALA A 406 -0.47 15.59 27.29
C ALA A 406 0.59 15.65 28.41
#